data_AF-A0A944H1U5-F1
#
_entry.id   AF-A0A944H1U5-F1
#
_cell.length_a   1.000
_cell.length_b   1.000
_cell.length_c   1.000
_cell.angle_alpha   90.00
_cell.angle_beta   90.00
_cell.angle_gamma   90.00
#
_symmetry.space_group_name_H-M   'P 1'
#
loop_
_entity.id
_entity.type
_entity.pdbx_description
1 polymer ?
#
loop_
_entity_poly.entity_id
_entity_poly.type
_entity_poly.pdbx_seq_one_letter_code
_entity_poly.pdbx_strand_id
1 'polypeptide(L)'
;MFNTFLSLETLFPLSLQIAPAAAWVGLIICIAWVVSRFTDSEPEIIRKIVHIGTGNVILIAWWLDIPSFVGITAAIFAGIITLLSYQFPILPGINSVGRQSLGTFFYAVSIGVLVGIFWYLHQPQYAVLGIMTMAWGDGLAALIGKRFGKHKYVVFGSQKSWEGSLTVTLISYFICVTLLLVTQGDIWQTWMVSLIVAVIATILEAFSFLGIDNLTVPIGSATCAYLLNQLLSHY
;
A
#
# COMPACT_ATOMS: atom_id res chain seq x y z
N MET A 1 13.92 33.98 25.85
CA MET A 1 13.46 33.91 24.45
C MET A 1 13.64 32.47 23.93
N PHE A 2 13.04 31.50 24.63
CA PHE A 2 13.22 30.05 24.39
C PHE A 2 11.90 29.28 24.59
N ASN A 3 10.76 29.96 24.44
CA ASN A 3 9.41 29.39 24.63
C ASN A 3 8.53 29.44 23.37
N THR A 4 9.07 29.90 22.24
CA THR A 4 8.32 30.02 20.98
C THR A 4 8.56 28.86 20.00
N PHE A 5 9.53 27.98 20.26
CA PHE A 5 9.74 26.76 19.46
C PHE A 5 8.95 25.56 19.97
N LEU A 6 8.47 25.57 21.21
CA LEU A 6 7.66 24.50 21.80
C LEU A 6 6.14 24.61 21.50
N SER A 7 5.71 25.65 20.78
CA SER A 7 4.30 25.93 20.50
C SER A 7 3.84 25.53 19.09
N LEU A 8 4.72 24.95 18.27
CA LEU A 8 4.38 24.47 16.92
C LEU A 8 4.13 22.94 16.87
N GLU A 9 4.50 22.19 17.90
CA GLU A 9 4.19 20.74 18.01
C GLU A 9 2.73 20.44 18.37
N THR A 10 1.90 21.47 18.59
CA THR A 10 0.47 21.35 18.95
C THR A 10 -0.47 22.00 17.92
N LEU A 11 -0.04 22.16 16.67
CA LEU A 11 -0.80 22.97 15.70
C LEU A 11 -2.09 22.32 15.17
N PHE A 12 -2.22 21.00 15.29
CA PHE A 12 -3.43 20.31 14.89
C PHE A 12 -3.96 19.49 16.06
N PRO A 13 -5.16 19.77 16.60
CA PRO A 13 -5.81 18.81 17.47
C PRO A 13 -5.91 17.48 16.71
N LEU A 14 -5.76 16.36 17.42
CA LEU A 14 -5.75 15.02 16.82
C LEU A 14 -6.93 14.78 15.85
N SER A 15 -8.10 15.36 16.15
CA SER A 15 -9.27 15.34 15.26
C SER A 15 -9.02 15.96 13.88
N LEU A 16 -8.24 17.04 13.80
CA LEU A 16 -7.91 17.73 12.56
C LEU A 16 -6.85 17.00 11.73
N GLN A 17 -6.00 16.18 12.36
CA GLN A 17 -5.09 15.26 11.66
C GLN A 17 -5.84 14.04 11.09
N ILE A 18 -6.77 13.47 11.87
CA ILE A 18 -7.52 12.27 11.48
C ILE A 18 -8.60 12.59 10.43
N ALA A 19 -9.22 13.77 10.49
CA ALA A 19 -10.32 14.13 9.61
C ALA A 19 -9.98 14.03 8.10
N PRO A 20 -8.84 14.53 7.60
CA PRO A 20 -8.44 14.36 6.19
C PRO A 20 -8.25 12.89 5.80
N ALA A 21 -7.62 12.08 6.66
CA ALA A 21 -7.41 10.66 6.41
C ALA A 21 -8.75 9.89 6.36
N ALA A 22 -9.65 10.17 7.29
CA ALA A 22 -10.99 9.59 7.32
C ALA A 22 -11.85 10.05 6.12
N ALA A 23 -11.79 11.33 5.77
CA ALA A 23 -12.47 11.88 4.60
C ALA A 23 -11.97 11.25 3.30
N TRP A 24 -10.66 11.02 3.18
CA TRP A 24 -10.07 10.34 2.02
C TRP A 24 -10.58 8.91 1.90
N VAL A 25 -10.52 8.10 2.96
CA VAL A 25 -11.02 6.73 2.95
C VAL A 25 -12.52 6.70 2.64
N GLY A 26 -13.30 7.58 3.26
CA GLY A 26 -14.74 7.73 2.99
C GLY A 26 -15.04 8.10 1.53
N LEU A 27 -14.25 9.01 0.95
CA LEU A 27 -14.35 9.39 -0.47
C LEU A 27 -14.09 8.19 -1.39
N ILE A 28 -13.02 7.43 -1.14
CA ILE A 28 -12.68 6.25 -1.95
C ILE A 28 -13.78 5.18 -1.84
N ILE A 29 -14.31 4.93 -0.65
CA ILE A 29 -15.44 4.00 -0.45
C ILE A 29 -16.68 4.50 -1.18
N CYS A 30 -16.97 5.81 -1.12
CA CYS A 30 -18.08 6.43 -1.84
C CYS A 30 -17.92 6.26 -3.36
N ILE A 31 -16.74 6.52 -3.91
CA ILE A 31 -16.43 6.31 -5.33
C ILE A 31 -16.64 4.84 -5.71
N ALA A 32 -16.09 3.91 -4.94
CA ALA A 32 -16.24 2.48 -5.18
C ALA A 32 -17.72 2.05 -5.14
N TRP A 33 -18.49 2.59 -4.19
CA TRP A 33 -19.93 2.35 -4.09
C TRP A 33 -20.70 2.91 -5.29
N VAL A 34 -20.45 4.16 -5.69
CA VAL A 34 -21.05 4.78 -6.88
C VAL A 34 -20.73 3.95 -8.14
N VAL A 35 -19.46 3.60 -8.35
CA VAL A 35 -19.04 2.78 -9.50
C VAL A 35 -19.73 1.43 -9.48
N SER A 36 -19.84 0.79 -8.32
CA SER A 36 -20.54 -0.50 -8.17
C SER A 36 -22.04 -0.42 -8.42
N ARG A 37 -22.65 0.74 -8.18
CA ARG A 37 -24.10 0.93 -8.26
C ARG A 37 -24.56 1.38 -9.64
N PHE A 38 -23.77 2.20 -10.31
CA PHE A 38 -24.15 2.88 -11.54
C PHE A 38 -23.40 2.39 -12.79
N THR A 39 -22.45 1.47 -12.63
CA THR A 39 -21.71 0.86 -13.74
C THR A 39 -21.77 -0.66 -13.64
N ASP A 40 -21.84 -1.37 -14.77
CA ASP A 40 -21.66 -2.83 -14.84
C ASP A 40 -20.17 -3.22 -14.71
N SER A 41 -19.44 -2.55 -13.82
CA SER A 41 -18.02 -2.78 -13.62
C SER A 41 -17.78 -4.14 -12.96
N GLU A 42 -16.76 -4.83 -13.45
CA GLU A 42 -16.37 -6.11 -12.86
C GLU A 42 -15.92 -5.92 -11.38
N PRO A 43 -16.25 -6.87 -10.48
CA PRO A 43 -15.87 -6.82 -9.06
C PRO A 43 -14.37 -6.55 -8.83
N GLU A 44 -13.52 -7.02 -9.74
CA GLU A 44 -12.08 -6.80 -9.71
C GLU A 44 -11.70 -5.32 -9.86
N ILE A 45 -12.39 -4.56 -10.71
CA ILE A 45 -12.14 -3.13 -10.91
C ILE A 45 -12.47 -2.36 -9.64
N ILE A 46 -13.64 -2.64 -9.05
CA ILE A 46 -14.08 -2.02 -7.78
C ILE A 46 -13.06 -2.32 -6.68
N ARG A 47 -12.58 -3.57 -6.58
CA ARG A 47 -11.54 -3.95 -5.63
C ARG A 47 -10.26 -3.15 -5.83
N LYS A 48 -9.82 -2.96 -7.08
CA LYS A 48 -8.58 -2.23 -7.39
C LYS A 48 -8.71 -0.73 -7.16
N ILE A 49 -9.91 -0.14 -7.34
CA ILE A 49 -10.22 1.24 -6.93
C ILE A 49 -10.04 1.40 -5.42
N VAL A 50 -10.63 0.50 -4.62
CA VAL A 50 -10.49 0.55 -3.15
C VAL A 50 -9.04 0.32 -2.76
N HIS A 51 -8.39 -0.70 -3.31
CA HIS A 51 -7.00 -1.06 -3.00
C HIS A 51 -6.02 0.09 -3.27
N ILE A 52 -5.99 0.61 -4.50
CA ILE A 52 -5.12 1.74 -4.86
C ILE A 52 -5.52 2.98 -4.07
N GLY A 53 -6.81 3.31 -4.03
CA GLY A 53 -7.32 4.53 -3.41
C GLY A 53 -7.02 4.60 -1.91
N THR A 54 -7.38 3.56 -1.16
CA THR A 54 -7.16 3.51 0.29
C THR A 54 -5.68 3.46 0.64
N GLY A 55 -4.81 2.86 -0.19
CA GLY A 55 -3.37 2.85 0.05
C GLY A 55 -2.74 4.24 0.17
N ASN A 56 -3.26 5.24 -0.56
CA ASN A 56 -2.78 6.61 -0.50
C ASN A 56 -3.02 7.29 0.87
N VAL A 57 -3.84 6.72 1.76
CA VAL A 57 -4.05 7.25 3.11
C VAL A 57 -2.74 7.31 3.91
N ILE A 58 -1.77 6.44 3.61
CA ILE A 58 -0.48 6.43 4.29
C ILE A 58 0.33 7.72 4.02
N LEU A 59 0.16 8.34 2.85
CA LEU A 59 0.81 9.61 2.52
C LEU A 59 0.23 10.73 3.38
N ILE A 60 -1.09 10.75 3.57
CA ILE A 60 -1.77 11.70 4.46
C ILE A 60 -1.32 11.48 5.90
N ALA A 61 -1.25 10.21 6.33
CA ALA A 61 -0.80 9.85 7.67
C ALA A 61 0.63 10.29 7.95
N TRP A 62 1.53 10.14 6.97
CA TRP A 62 2.90 10.62 7.09
C TRP A 62 2.99 12.15 7.06
N TRP A 63 2.29 12.81 6.14
CA TRP A 63 2.36 14.27 5.99
C TRP A 63 1.78 15.04 7.18
N LEU A 64 0.70 14.54 7.78
CA LEU A 64 0.06 15.13 8.96
C LEU A 64 0.62 14.62 10.28
N ASP A 65 1.68 13.81 10.24
CA ASP A 65 2.31 13.17 11.39
C ASP A 65 1.30 12.48 12.32
N ILE A 66 0.41 11.68 11.71
CA ILE A 66 -0.62 10.95 12.45
C ILE A 66 0.07 9.94 13.39
N PRO A 67 -0.29 9.91 14.68
CA PRO A 67 0.28 8.98 15.64
C PRO A 67 0.11 7.51 15.22
N SER A 68 1.14 6.69 15.46
CA SER A 68 1.16 5.28 15.06
C SER A 68 -0.01 4.47 15.63
N PHE A 69 -0.46 4.77 16.85
CA PHE A 69 -1.61 4.08 17.46
C PHE A 69 -2.88 4.23 16.63
N VAL A 70 -3.10 5.39 15.99
CA VAL A 70 -4.27 5.61 15.12
C VAL A 70 -4.18 4.71 13.90
N GLY A 71 -3.01 4.66 13.25
CA GLY A 71 -2.79 3.81 12.08
C GLY A 71 -2.92 2.32 12.39
N ILE A 72 -2.35 1.86 13.52
CA ILE A 72 -2.45 0.48 13.99
C ILE A 72 -3.90 0.12 14.33
N THR A 73 -4.60 0.99 15.07
CA THR A 73 -6.01 0.78 15.41
C THR A 73 -6.88 0.73 14.16
N ALA A 74 -6.66 1.63 13.19
CA ALA A 74 -7.37 1.61 11.91
C ALA A 74 -7.11 0.32 11.12
N ALA A 75 -5.86 -0.15 11.08
CA ALA A 75 -5.48 -1.42 10.45
C ALA A 75 -6.16 -2.62 11.13
N ILE A 76 -6.20 -2.66 12.46
CA ILE A 76 -6.90 -3.71 13.22
C ILE A 76 -8.40 -3.70 12.89
N PHE A 77 -9.06 -2.54 12.93
CA PHE A 77 -10.47 -2.43 12.58
C PHE A 77 -10.73 -2.86 11.13
N ALA A 78 -9.91 -2.42 10.17
CA ALA A 78 -10.02 -2.83 8.77
C ALA A 78 -9.85 -4.36 8.61
N GLY A 79 -8.90 -4.96 9.33
CA GLY A 79 -8.69 -6.40 9.36
C GLY A 79 -9.91 -7.15 9.92
N ILE A 80 -10.45 -6.71 11.05
CA ILE A 80 -11.67 -7.28 11.65
C ILE A 80 -12.86 -7.16 10.69
N ILE A 81 -13.11 -5.97 10.13
CA ILE A 81 -14.21 -5.75 9.19
C ILE A 81 -14.08 -6.68 7.97
N THR A 82 -12.85 -6.85 7.46
CA THR A 82 -12.59 -7.74 6.32
C THR A 82 -12.87 -9.21 6.65
N LEU A 83 -12.44 -9.67 7.83
CA LEU A 83 -12.72 -11.03 8.30
C LEU A 83 -14.21 -11.26 8.57
N LEU A 84 -14.90 -10.29 9.18
CA LEU A 84 -16.34 -10.36 9.40
C LEU A 84 -17.11 -10.37 8.07
N SER A 85 -16.68 -9.58 7.09
CA SER A 85 -17.27 -9.56 5.74
C SER A 85 -17.11 -10.89 5.00
N TYR A 86 -16.14 -11.72 5.39
CA TYR A 86 -16.00 -13.08 4.87
C TYR A 86 -17.09 -14.03 5.37
N GLN A 87 -17.52 -13.87 6.63
CA GLN A 87 -18.51 -14.73 7.29
C GLN A 87 -19.94 -14.20 7.14
N PHE A 88 -20.10 -12.88 7.13
CA PHE A 88 -21.38 -12.19 7.05
C PHE A 88 -21.36 -11.26 5.84
N PRO A 89 -22.20 -11.50 4.83
CA PRO A 89 -22.35 -10.60 3.68
C PRO A 89 -23.07 -9.30 4.11
N ILE A 90 -22.40 -8.43 4.86
CA ILE A 90 -22.97 -7.23 5.51
C ILE A 90 -23.50 -6.20 4.50
N LEU A 91 -23.05 -6.22 3.23
CA LEU A 91 -23.48 -5.28 2.17
C LEU A 91 -23.78 -5.96 0.83
N PRO A 92 -25.04 -6.41 0.56
CA PRO A 92 -25.41 -7.19 -0.63
C PRO A 92 -25.00 -6.61 -1.98
N GLY A 93 -24.87 -5.28 -2.10
CA GLY A 93 -24.44 -4.58 -3.32
C GLY A 93 -22.93 -4.55 -3.58
N ILE A 94 -22.09 -4.79 -2.57
CA ILE A 94 -20.62 -4.88 -2.68
C ILE A 94 -20.15 -6.35 -2.54
N ASN A 95 -21.02 -7.24 -2.06
CA ASN A 95 -20.70 -8.63 -1.76
C ASN A 95 -20.38 -9.53 -2.97
N SER A 96 -20.55 -9.07 -4.21
CA SER A 96 -20.02 -9.78 -5.39
C SER A 96 -18.48 -9.81 -5.42
N VAL A 97 -17.82 -8.95 -4.64
CA VAL A 97 -16.37 -8.93 -4.39
C VAL A 97 -15.95 -9.92 -3.28
N GLY A 98 -16.91 -10.48 -2.53
CA GLY A 98 -16.73 -11.13 -1.22
C GLY A 98 -16.10 -12.52 -1.16
N ARG A 99 -15.52 -13.05 -2.24
CA ARG A 99 -14.90 -14.40 -2.24
C ARG A 99 -13.37 -14.44 -2.06
N GLN A 100 -12.69 -13.29 -1.90
CA GLN A 100 -11.24 -13.22 -1.64
C GLN A 100 -10.86 -12.24 -0.50
N SER A 101 -11.46 -12.40 0.68
CA SER A 101 -11.22 -11.55 1.86
C SER A 101 -9.78 -11.61 2.41
N LEU A 102 -9.06 -12.71 2.18
CA LEU A 102 -7.74 -12.91 2.77
C LEU A 102 -6.71 -11.90 2.28
N GLY A 103 -6.73 -11.52 1.00
CA GLY A 103 -5.82 -10.51 0.46
C GLY A 103 -6.01 -9.13 1.10
N THR A 104 -7.26 -8.68 1.26
CA THR A 104 -7.58 -7.41 1.91
C THR A 104 -7.25 -7.44 3.41
N PHE A 105 -7.36 -8.60 4.05
CA PHE A 105 -6.93 -8.80 5.44
C PHE A 105 -5.41 -8.71 5.56
N PHE A 106 -4.68 -9.42 4.69
CA PHE A 106 -3.22 -9.33 4.61
C PHE A 106 -2.74 -7.92 4.33
N TYR A 107 -3.48 -7.16 3.51
CA TYR A 107 -3.19 -5.75 3.29
C TYR A 107 -3.30 -4.93 4.58
N ALA A 108 -4.41 -5.06 5.31
CA ALA A 108 -4.60 -4.37 6.58
C ALA A 108 -3.51 -4.74 7.60
N VAL A 109 -3.17 -6.03 7.70
CA VAL A 109 -2.07 -6.50 8.56
C VAL A 109 -0.74 -5.87 8.16
N SER A 110 -0.41 -5.83 6.86
CA SER A 110 0.83 -5.23 6.37
C SER A 110 0.95 -3.75 6.73
N ILE A 111 -0.15 -2.98 6.62
CA ILE A 111 -0.18 -1.57 7.00
C ILE A 111 0.09 -1.43 8.51
N GLY A 112 -0.61 -2.22 9.34
CA GLY A 112 -0.42 -2.18 10.79
C GLY A 112 1.01 -2.51 11.21
N VAL A 113 1.61 -3.55 10.61
CA VAL A 113 3.00 -3.95 10.86
C VAL A 113 3.98 -2.85 10.43
N LEU A 114 3.82 -2.32 9.22
CA LEU A 114 4.72 -1.30 8.67
C LEU A 114 4.63 0.00 9.46
N VAL A 115 3.43 0.47 9.78
CA VAL A 115 3.22 1.64 10.64
C VAL A 115 3.86 1.38 12.00
N GLY A 116 3.58 0.24 12.63
CA GLY A 116 4.14 -0.08 13.95
C GLY A 116 5.67 -0.07 13.99
N ILE A 117 6.33 -0.67 13.00
CA ILE A 117 7.79 -0.74 12.94
C ILE A 117 8.39 0.63 12.57
N PHE A 118 7.96 1.23 11.46
CA PHE A 118 8.67 2.37 10.88
C PHE A 118 8.32 3.71 11.53
N TRP A 119 7.15 3.85 12.16
CA TRP A 119 6.92 5.01 13.05
C TRP A 119 7.77 4.89 14.31
N TYR A 120 7.90 3.70 14.89
CA TYR A 120 8.73 3.49 16.07
C TYR A 120 10.21 3.78 15.79
N LEU A 121 10.69 3.44 14.59
CA LEU A 121 12.05 3.75 14.13
C LEU A 121 12.23 5.21 13.66
N HIS A 122 11.19 6.06 13.75
CA HIS A 122 11.18 7.42 13.21
C HIS A 122 11.57 7.49 11.71
N GLN A 123 11.25 6.45 10.95
CA GLN A 123 11.56 6.32 9.52
C GLN A 123 10.31 5.93 8.69
N PRO A 124 9.19 6.69 8.82
CA PRO A 124 7.90 6.39 8.18
C PRO A 124 7.97 6.27 6.65
N GLN A 125 8.98 6.87 6.01
CA GLN A 125 9.19 6.80 4.57
C GLN A 125 9.26 5.37 4.03
N TYR A 126 9.78 4.41 4.79
CA TYR A 126 9.87 3.02 4.33
C TYR A 126 8.53 2.29 4.40
N ALA A 127 7.69 2.59 5.41
CA ALA A 127 6.32 2.10 5.43
C ALA A 127 5.51 2.64 4.25
N VAL A 128 5.64 3.94 3.98
CA VAL A 128 5.02 4.58 2.80
C VAL A 128 5.51 3.93 1.52
N LEU A 129 6.82 3.72 1.37
CA LEU A 129 7.42 3.07 0.22
C LEU A 129 6.85 1.67 -0.01
N GLY A 130 6.81 0.83 1.02
CA GLY A 130 6.26 -0.53 0.91
C GLY A 130 4.77 -0.54 0.56
N ILE A 131 3.96 0.26 1.27
CA ILE A 131 2.50 0.32 1.07
C ILE A 131 2.17 0.85 -0.33
N MET A 132 2.84 1.91 -0.78
CA MET A 132 2.62 2.50 -2.09
C MET A 132 3.07 1.56 -3.22
N THR A 133 4.21 0.88 -3.03
CA THR A 133 4.73 -0.12 -3.97
C THR A 133 3.72 -1.22 -4.23
N MET A 134 3.11 -1.77 -3.18
CA MET A 134 2.04 -2.76 -3.34
C MET A 134 0.77 -2.14 -3.92
N ALA A 135 0.26 -1.05 -3.33
CA ALA A 135 -1.00 -0.44 -3.71
C ALA A 135 -1.08 -0.13 -5.22
N TRP A 136 -0.02 0.46 -5.77
CA TRP A 136 0.04 0.83 -7.18
C TRP A 136 0.65 -0.26 -8.06
N GLY A 137 1.67 -0.98 -7.58
CA GLY A 137 2.33 -2.04 -8.33
C GLY A 137 1.37 -3.20 -8.63
N ASP A 138 0.83 -3.85 -7.60
CA ASP A 138 -0.18 -4.91 -7.77
C ASP A 138 -1.50 -4.34 -8.33
N GLY A 139 -1.87 -3.13 -7.89
CA GLY A 139 -3.03 -2.41 -8.38
C GLY A 139 -3.08 -2.33 -9.91
N LEU A 140 -2.03 -1.76 -10.50
CA LEU A 140 -1.93 -1.58 -11.95
C LEU A 140 -1.56 -2.86 -12.69
N ALA A 141 -0.74 -3.73 -12.10
CA ALA A 141 -0.34 -4.99 -12.74
C ALA A 141 -1.55 -5.89 -13.03
N ALA A 142 -2.55 -5.93 -12.15
CA ALA A 142 -3.78 -6.66 -12.41
C ALA A 142 -4.58 -6.06 -13.58
N LEU A 143 -4.72 -4.73 -13.62
CA LEU A 143 -5.46 -4.04 -14.69
C LEU A 143 -4.76 -4.20 -16.05
N ILE A 144 -3.44 -4.01 -16.09
CA ILE A 144 -2.64 -4.14 -17.31
C ILE A 144 -2.52 -5.61 -17.72
N GLY A 145 -2.25 -6.53 -16.79
CA GLY A 145 -2.15 -7.96 -17.05
C GLY A 145 -3.46 -8.56 -17.57
N LYS A 146 -4.61 -8.02 -17.15
CA LYS A 146 -5.92 -8.40 -17.67
C LYS A 146 -6.18 -7.84 -19.08
N ARG A 147 -5.89 -6.55 -19.29
CA ARG A 147 -6.22 -5.86 -20.57
C ARG A 147 -5.21 -6.15 -21.69
N PHE A 148 -3.94 -6.27 -21.34
CA PHE A 148 -2.82 -6.34 -22.29
C PHE A 148 -1.93 -7.58 -22.11
N GLY A 149 -2.15 -8.40 -21.07
CA GLY A 149 -1.30 -9.55 -20.80
C GLY A 149 -1.47 -10.64 -21.84
N LYS A 150 -0.59 -10.67 -22.85
CA LYS A 150 -0.57 -11.68 -23.92
C LYS A 150 0.38 -12.82 -23.59
N HIS A 151 1.49 -12.52 -22.90
CA HIS A 151 2.52 -13.50 -22.59
C HIS A 151 2.31 -14.04 -21.17
N LYS A 152 1.56 -15.14 -21.07
CA LYS A 152 1.23 -15.77 -19.80
C LYS A 152 2.32 -16.75 -19.33
N TYR A 153 2.49 -16.84 -18.03
CA TYR A 153 3.32 -17.85 -17.37
C TYR A 153 2.61 -18.33 -16.09
N VAL A 154 3.01 -19.50 -15.57
CA VAL A 154 2.37 -20.11 -14.40
C VAL A 154 3.39 -20.25 -13.28
N VAL A 155 3.03 -19.76 -12.09
CA VAL A 155 3.81 -19.93 -10.85
C VAL A 155 2.87 -20.41 -9.76
N PHE A 156 3.21 -21.50 -9.08
CA PHE A 156 2.41 -22.13 -8.02
C PHE A 156 0.92 -22.30 -8.37
N GLY A 157 0.61 -22.63 -9.64
CA GLY A 157 -0.75 -22.81 -10.13
C GLY A 157 -1.53 -21.52 -10.41
N SER A 158 -0.93 -20.35 -10.18
CA SER A 158 -1.49 -19.05 -10.54
C SER A 158 -1.03 -18.63 -11.93
N GLN A 159 -1.95 -18.17 -12.78
CA GLN A 159 -1.62 -17.60 -14.09
C GLN A 159 -1.23 -16.13 -13.94
N LYS A 160 -0.02 -15.79 -14.36
CA LYS A 160 0.54 -14.44 -14.37
C LYS A 160 0.89 -14.04 -15.81
N SER A 161 1.26 -12.79 -16.01
CA SER A 161 1.66 -12.27 -17.34
C SER A 161 2.90 -11.41 -17.24
N TRP A 162 3.80 -11.53 -18.20
CA TRP A 162 5.02 -10.72 -18.26
C TRP A 162 4.72 -9.23 -18.27
N GLU A 163 3.64 -8.80 -18.91
CA GLU A 163 3.19 -7.41 -18.93
C GLU A 163 2.78 -6.91 -17.54
N GLY A 164 2.15 -7.79 -16.75
CA GLY A 164 1.82 -7.54 -15.34
C GLY A 164 3.09 -7.41 -14.49
N SER A 165 4.03 -8.35 -14.60
CA SER A 165 5.30 -8.31 -13.86
C SER A 165 6.13 -7.08 -14.21
N LEU A 166 6.18 -6.71 -15.49
CA LEU A 166 6.85 -5.49 -15.95
C LEU A 166 6.18 -4.24 -15.36
N THR A 167 4.85 -4.24 -15.24
CA THR A 167 4.11 -3.18 -14.56
C THR A 167 4.53 -3.07 -13.10
N VAL A 168 4.60 -4.20 -12.36
CA VAL A 168 5.08 -4.20 -10.98
C VAL A 168 6.48 -3.60 -10.91
N THR A 169 7.42 -4.05 -11.74
CA THR A 169 8.80 -3.55 -11.73
C THR A 169 8.85 -2.03 -11.98
N LEU A 170 8.20 -1.54 -13.04
CA LEU A 170 8.28 -0.13 -13.43
C LEU A 170 7.60 0.79 -12.41
N ILE A 171 6.42 0.40 -11.90
CA ILE A 171 5.69 1.19 -10.92
C ILE A 171 6.39 1.18 -9.56
N SER A 172 6.88 0.01 -9.12
CA SER A 172 7.66 -0.11 -7.88
C SER A 172 8.92 0.74 -7.95
N TYR A 173 9.64 0.69 -9.08
CA TYR A 173 10.83 1.50 -9.30
C TYR A 173 10.51 3.00 -9.25
N PHE A 174 9.47 3.43 -9.96
CA PHE A 174 9.04 4.83 -9.97
C PHE A 174 8.67 5.34 -8.58
N ILE A 175 7.95 4.55 -7.79
CA ILE A 175 7.56 4.90 -6.43
C ILE A 175 8.77 4.98 -5.51
N CYS A 176 9.63 3.96 -5.54
CA CYS A 176 10.84 3.92 -4.72
C CYS A 176 11.76 5.10 -5.04
N VAL A 177 12.06 5.34 -6.32
CA VAL A 177 12.99 6.40 -6.71
C VAL A 177 12.43 7.77 -6.36
N THR A 178 11.14 8.01 -6.57
CA THR A 178 10.51 9.30 -6.24
C THR A 178 10.55 9.56 -4.73
N LEU A 179 10.18 8.57 -3.91
CA LEU A 179 10.20 8.72 -2.45
C LEU A 179 11.61 8.87 -1.89
N LEU A 180 12.58 8.10 -2.41
CA LEU A 180 13.96 8.18 -1.97
C LEU A 180 14.64 9.47 -2.45
N LEU A 181 14.33 9.98 -3.64
CA LEU A 181 14.79 11.30 -4.09
C LEU A 181 14.29 12.42 -3.16
N VAL A 182 13.02 12.37 -2.74
CA VAL A 182 12.44 13.37 -1.82
C VAL A 182 13.05 13.28 -0.42
N THR A 183 13.40 12.08 0.05
CA THR A 183 13.86 11.86 1.45
C THR A 183 15.36 11.84 1.64
N GLN A 184 16.12 11.43 0.63
CA GLN A 184 17.57 11.22 0.69
C GLN A 184 18.34 12.03 -0.35
N GLY A 185 17.67 12.52 -1.40
CA GLY A 185 18.27 13.29 -2.48
C GLY A 185 18.78 12.45 -3.66
N ASP A 186 19.38 13.13 -4.64
CA ASP A 186 19.94 12.54 -5.85
C ASP A 186 21.35 11.98 -5.61
N ILE A 187 21.40 10.79 -5.03
CA ILE A 187 22.62 10.02 -4.77
C ILE A 187 22.53 8.66 -5.45
N TRP A 188 23.67 8.04 -5.74
CA TRP A 188 23.70 6.77 -6.48
C TRP A 188 22.95 5.63 -5.74
N GLN A 189 22.92 5.66 -4.40
CA GLN A 189 22.16 4.72 -3.57
C GLN A 189 20.66 4.80 -3.85
N THR A 190 20.09 6.00 -4.05
CA THR A 190 18.67 6.20 -4.37
C THR A 190 18.25 5.38 -5.60
N TRP A 191 19.05 5.45 -6.66
CA TRP A 191 18.79 4.74 -7.92
C TRP A 191 18.99 3.22 -7.77
N MET A 192 20.09 2.80 -7.14
CA MET A 192 20.39 1.38 -6.98
C MET A 192 19.40 0.67 -6.05
N VAL A 193 19.09 1.26 -4.89
CA VAL A 193 18.13 0.70 -3.93
C VAL A 193 16.76 0.58 -4.58
N SER A 194 16.31 1.61 -5.30
CA SER A 194 15.02 1.58 -6.01
C SER A 194 14.94 0.45 -7.03
N LEU A 195 16.03 0.21 -7.77
CA LEU A 195 16.09 -0.88 -8.75
C LEU A 195 16.02 -2.25 -8.07
N ILE A 196 16.78 -2.46 -7.00
CA ILE A 196 16.78 -3.73 -6.25
C ILE A 196 15.40 -3.98 -5.64
N VAL A 197 14.81 -2.96 -4.99
CA VAL A 197 13.47 -3.07 -4.39
C VAL A 197 12.42 -3.39 -5.45
N ALA A 198 12.47 -2.77 -6.62
CA ALA A 198 11.55 -3.07 -7.72
C ALA A 198 11.64 -4.52 -8.19
N VAL A 199 12.86 -5.07 -8.32
CA VAL A 199 13.07 -6.48 -8.66
C VAL A 199 12.54 -7.40 -7.55
N ILE A 200 12.81 -7.09 -6.29
CA ILE A 200 12.31 -7.85 -5.14
C ILE A 200 10.78 -7.82 -5.10
N ALA A 201 10.15 -6.66 -5.30
CA ALA A 201 8.69 -6.53 -5.35
C ALA A 201 8.09 -7.42 -6.44
N THR A 202 8.67 -7.44 -7.63
CA THR A 202 8.22 -8.29 -8.74
C THR A 202 8.41 -9.78 -8.46
N ILE A 203 9.50 -10.17 -7.81
CA ILE A 203 9.71 -11.56 -7.37
C ILE A 203 8.63 -11.94 -6.35
N LEU A 204 8.42 -11.12 -5.32
CA LEU A 204 7.42 -11.39 -4.28
C LEU A 204 5.99 -11.47 -4.86
N GLU A 205 5.65 -10.64 -5.84
CA GLU A 205 4.37 -10.70 -6.55
C GLU A 205 4.26 -11.96 -7.42
N ALA A 206 5.32 -12.33 -8.14
CA ALA A 206 5.32 -13.46 -9.06
C ALA A 206 5.16 -14.81 -8.32
N PHE A 207 5.76 -14.95 -7.14
CA PHE A 207 5.70 -16.16 -6.31
C PHE A 207 4.53 -16.16 -5.30
N SER A 208 3.64 -15.17 -5.36
CA SER A 208 2.49 -15.09 -4.45
C SER A 208 1.32 -16.00 -4.85
N PHE A 209 0.64 -16.53 -3.84
CA PHE A 209 -0.60 -17.30 -3.97
C PHE A 209 -1.61 -16.84 -2.91
N LEU A 210 -2.92 -17.00 -3.18
CA LEU A 210 -4.01 -16.70 -2.23
C LEU A 210 -4.01 -15.27 -1.63
N GLY A 211 -3.45 -14.28 -2.34
CA GLY A 211 -3.43 -12.89 -1.89
C GLY A 211 -2.34 -12.56 -0.85
N ILE A 212 -1.37 -13.47 -0.65
CA ILE A 212 -0.24 -13.27 0.27
C ILE A 212 0.72 -12.15 -0.19
N ASP A 213 0.69 -11.79 -1.47
CA ASP A 213 1.36 -10.61 -2.04
C ASP A 213 1.03 -9.33 -1.27
N ASN A 214 -0.22 -9.17 -0.85
CA ASN A 214 -0.67 -8.04 -0.03
C ASN A 214 -0.01 -8.00 1.36
N LEU A 215 0.68 -9.07 1.78
CA LEU A 215 1.52 -9.09 2.98
C LEU A 215 3.00 -9.00 2.63
N THR A 216 3.45 -9.81 1.66
CA THR A 216 4.88 -10.00 1.36
C THR A 216 5.47 -8.83 0.59
N VAL A 217 4.81 -8.34 -0.47
CA VAL A 217 5.29 -7.21 -1.28
C VAL A 217 5.55 -5.95 -0.45
N PRO A 218 4.61 -5.45 0.38
CA PRO A 218 4.83 -4.21 1.12
C PRO A 218 5.91 -4.38 2.20
N ILE A 219 5.88 -5.47 2.97
CA ILE A 219 6.84 -5.74 4.05
C ILE A 219 8.23 -5.98 3.46
N GLY A 220 8.32 -6.80 2.43
CA GLY A 220 9.57 -7.12 1.74
C GLY A 220 10.20 -5.90 1.10
N SER A 221 9.41 -5.08 0.40
CA SER A 221 9.91 -3.86 -0.25
C SER A 221 10.41 -2.83 0.77
N ALA A 222 9.64 -2.58 1.83
CA ALA A 222 10.03 -1.66 2.90
C ALA A 222 11.28 -2.13 3.65
N THR A 223 11.33 -3.42 4.01
CA THR A 223 12.46 -4.02 4.72
C THR A 223 13.71 -4.02 3.86
N CYS A 224 13.59 -4.37 2.58
CA CYS A 224 14.70 -4.34 1.63
C CYS A 224 15.25 -2.92 1.47
N ALA A 225 14.38 -1.93 1.26
CA ALA A 225 14.77 -0.54 1.15
C ALA A 225 15.48 -0.04 2.43
N TYR A 226 14.95 -0.37 3.60
CA TYR A 226 15.55 0.00 4.88
C TYR A 226 16.94 -0.64 5.05
N LEU A 227 17.06 -1.96 4.91
CA LEU A 227 18.32 -2.67 5.13
C LEU A 227 19.40 -2.24 4.14
N LEU A 228 19.07 -2.07 2.86
CA LEU A 228 20.03 -1.62 1.86
C LEU A 228 20.52 -0.21 2.15
N ASN A 229 19.63 0.71 2.53
CA ASN A 229 20.05 2.07 2.87
C ASN A 229 20.90 2.12 4.14
N GLN A 230 20.62 1.30 5.16
CA GLN A 230 21.49 1.19 6.33
C GLN A 230 22.88 0.68 5.92
N LEU A 231 22.96 -0.39 5.12
CA LEU A 231 24.23 -0.98 4.68
C LEU A 231 25.05 -0.03 3.80
N LEU A 232 24.39 0.69 2.89
CA LEU A 232 25.04 1.56 1.91
C LEU A 232 25.33 2.96 2.44
N SER A 233 24.67 3.40 3.52
CA SER A 233 24.98 4.69 4.16
C SER A 233 26.39 4.75 4.76
N HIS A 234 27.06 3.60 4.88
CA HIS A 234 28.44 3.48 5.35
C HIS A 234 29.49 3.57 4.24
N TYR A 235 29.08 3.76 2.97
CA TYR A 235 29.94 3.84 1.79
C TYR A 235 29.61 5.05 0.92
#